data_AF-A0A7Z9S0S1-F1
#
_entry.id   AF-A0A7Z9S0S1-F1
#
_cell.length_a   1.000
_cell.length_b   1.000
_cell.length_c   1.000
_cell.angle_alpha   90.00
_cell.angle_beta   90.00
_cell.angle_gamma   90.00
#
_symmetry.space_group_name_H-M   'P 1'
#
loop_
_entity.id
_entity.type
_entity.pdbx_description
1 polymer ?
#
loop_
_entity_poly.entity_id
_entity_poly.type
_entity_poly.pdbx_seq_one_letter_code
_entity_poly.pdbx_strand_id
1 'polypeptide(L)' 'MDRIALIGLPGSGKSTVGELLAARLKAGYVDIDGSIEELSGWNPARWIEQKGLPAFRA' A
#
# COMPACT_ATOMS: atom_id res chain seq x y z
N MET A 1 -5.18 13.38 14.82
CA MET A 1 -3.93 12.66 14.50
C MET A 1 -3.94 12.49 13.01
N ASP A 2 -3.11 13.27 12.33
CA ASP A 2 -3.26 13.48 10.89
C ASP A 2 -2.57 12.35 10.14
N ARG A 3 -3.23 11.82 9.11
CA ARG A 3 -2.70 10.76 8.25
C ARG A 3 -2.26 11.36 6.93
N ILE A 4 -1.09 10.95 6.45
CA ILE A 4 -0.56 11.35 5.14
C ILE A 4 -0.70 10.16 4.20
N ALA A 5 -1.43 10.33 3.10
CA ALA A 5 -1.53 9.34 2.04
C ALA A 5 -0.57 9.72 0.90
N LEU A 6 0.33 8.81 0.53
CA LEU A 6 1.18 8.95 -0.64
C LEU A 6 0.50 8.33 -1.85
N ILE A 7 0.19 9.16 -2.86
CA ILE A 7 -0.47 8.74 -4.10
C ILE A 7 0.49 8.87 -5.30
N GLY A 8 0.34 7.99 -6.29
CA GLY A 8 1.20 7.96 -7.47
C GLY A 8 1.27 6.58 -8.10
N LEU A 9 1.77 6.52 -9.34
CA LEU A 9 1.86 5.29 -10.14
C LEU A 9 2.76 4.22 -9.47
N PRO A 10 2.58 2.93 -9.78
CA PRO A 10 3.54 1.90 -9.40
C PRO A 10 4.97 2.28 -9.81
N GLY A 11 5.96 2.05 -8.94
CA GLY A 11 7.35 2.43 -9.20
C GLY A 11 7.70 3.91 -8.99
N SER A 12 6.74 4.79 -8.64
CA SER A 12 7.02 6.22 -8.41
C SER A 12 7.77 6.53 -7.09
N GLY A 13 8.27 5.52 -6.38
CA GLY A 13 9.03 5.69 -5.14
C GLY A 13 8.20 5.94 -3.87
N LYS A 14 6.88 5.70 -3.88
CA LYS A 14 5.98 5.95 -2.72
C LYS A 14 6.45 5.24 -1.45
N SER A 15 6.81 3.97 -1.54
CA SER A 15 7.22 3.20 -0.36
C SER A 15 8.51 3.73 0.23
N THR A 16 9.51 4.00 -0.63
CA THR A 16 10.77 4.62 -0.22
C THR A 16 10.57 5.99 0.43
N VAL A 17 9.76 6.86 -0.18
CA VAL A 17 9.46 8.19 0.40
C VAL A 17 8.65 8.07 1.68
N GLY A 18 7.72 7.11 1.77
CA GLY A 18 6.89 6.86 2.94
C GLY A 18 7.68 6.46 4.17
N GLU A 19 8.62 5.53 4.03
CA GLU A 19 9.53 5.12 5.11
C GLU A 19 10.37 6.31 5.60
N LEU A 20 10.96 7.08 4.66
CA LEU A 20 11.78 8.25 4.98
C LEU A 20 10.95 9.36 5.67
N LEU A 21 9.73 9.58 5.20
CA LEU A 21 8.81 10.57 5.77
C LEU A 21 8.38 10.17 7.18
N ALA A 22 8.01 8.91 7.39
CA ALA A 22 7.63 8.38 8.70
C ALA A 22 8.77 8.50 9.71
N ALA A 23 10.00 8.15 9.30
CA ALA A 23 11.20 8.33 10.13
C ALA A 23 11.42 9.80 10.51
N ARG A 24 11.28 10.72 9.55
CA ARG A 24 11.45 12.17 9.78
C ARG A 24 10.38 12.75 10.71
N LEU A 25 9.15 12.25 10.64
CA LEU A 25 8.02 12.70 11.46
C LEU A 25 7.86 11.93 12.77
N LYS A 26 8.70 10.92 13.04
CA LYS A 26 8.52 9.98 14.16
C LYS A 26 7.12 9.35 14.18
N ALA A 27 6.62 9.01 13.00
CA ALA A 27 5.31 8.42 12.79
C ALA A 27 5.43 6.95 12.37
N GLY A 28 4.32 6.22 12.44
CA GLY A 28 4.21 4.89 11.83
C GLY A 28 4.12 4.99 10.31
N TYR A 29 4.71 4.01 9.63
CA TYR A 29 4.55 3.78 8.19
C TYR A 29 3.64 2.56 7.98
N VAL A 30 2.73 2.65 7.01
CA VAL A 30 1.86 1.54 6.60
C VAL A 30 1.89 1.46 5.08
N ASP A 31 2.28 0.29 4.56
CA ASP A 31 2.09 -0.05 3.16
C ASP A 31 0.75 -0.79 2.99
N ILE A 32 -0.16 -0.22 2.21
CA ILE A 32 -1.51 -0.74 2.05
C ILE A 32 -1.49 -2.06 1.27
N ASP A 33 -0.69 -2.14 0.21
CA ASP A 33 -0.63 -3.33 -0.64
C ASP A 33 -0.10 -4.53 0.17
N GLY A 34 1.00 -4.35 0.92
CA GLY A 34 1.53 -5.36 1.83
C GLY A 34 0.55 -5.74 2.95
N SER A 35 -0.17 -4.77 3.52
CA SER A 35 -1.17 -5.05 4.57
C SER A 35 -2.34 -5.91 4.04
N ILE A 36 -2.79 -5.66 2.81
CA ILE A 36 -3.83 -6.48 2.15
C ILE A 36 -3.32 -7.90 1.90
N GLU A 37 -2.07 -8.05 1.46
CA GLU A 37 -1.46 -9.37 1.25
C GLU A 37 -1.35 -10.15 2.55
N GLU A 38 -0.92 -9.53 3.65
CA GLU A 38 -0.83 -10.19 4.96
C GLU A 38 -2.21 -10.66 5.48
N LEU A 39 -3.25 -9.84 5.28
CA LEU A 39 -4.60 -10.17 5.74
C LEU A 39 -5.32 -11.19 4.85
N SER A 40 -5.09 -11.15 3.53
CA SER A 40 -5.79 -12.00 2.57
C SER A 40 -5.01 -13.25 2.14
N GLY A 41 -3.70 -13.28 2.37
CA GLY A 41 -2.76 -14.28 1.86
C GLY A 41 -2.52 -14.20 0.34
N TRP A 42 -3.08 -13.20 -0.34
CA TRP A 42 -3.00 -13.03 -1.78
C TRP A 42 -2.44 -11.65 -2.10
N ASN A 43 -1.38 -11.61 -2.91
CA ASN A 43 -0.89 -10.33 -3.43
C ASN A 43 -1.92 -9.68 -4.40
N PRO A 44 -1.81 -8.36 -4.67
CA PRO A 44 -2.72 -7.66 -5.57
C PRO A 44 -2.84 -8.29 -6.96
N ALA A 45 -1.73 -8.80 -7.53
CA ALA A 45 -1.74 -9.42 -8.85
C ALA A 45 -2.62 -10.68 -8.87
N ARG A 46 -2.51 -11.53 -7.86
CA ARG A 46 -3.33 -12.73 -7.69
C ARG A 46 -4.81 -12.39 -7.48
N TRP A 47 -5.11 -11.36 -6.69
CA TRP A 47 -6.48 -10.86 -6.54
C TRP A 47 -7.09 -10.46 -7.89
N ILE A 48 -6.35 -9.68 -8.67
CA ILE A 48 -6.81 -9.18 -9.97
C ILE A 48 -6.97 -10.33 -10.98
N GLU A 49 -6.01 -11.27 -11.05
CA GLU A 49 -6.11 -12.44 -11.94
C GLU A 49 -7.28 -13.36 -11.60
N GLN A 50 -7.52 -13.62 -10.31
CA GLN A 50 -8.49 -14.63 -9.89
C GLN A 50 -9.91 -14.08 -9.71
N LYS A 51 -10.04 -12.78 -9.36
CA LYS A 51 -11.32 -12.16 -8.98
C LYS A 51 -11.62 -10.87 -9.75
N GLY A 52 -10.68 -10.37 -10.54
CA GLY A 52 -10.80 -9.12 -11.27
C GLY A 52 -10.47 -7.89 -10.44
N LEU A 53 -10.18 -6.79 -11.12
CA LEU A 53 -9.89 -5.50 -10.51
C LEU A 53 -11.03 -4.94 -9.62
N PRO A 54 -12.33 -5.11 -9.95
CA PRO A 54 -13.41 -4.65 -9.07
C PRO A 54 -13.38 -5.30 -7.70
N ALA A 55 -13.10 -6.60 -7.62
CA ALA A 55 -13.03 -7.32 -6.34
C ALA A 55 -11.84 -6.85 -5.47
N PHE A 56 -10.71 -6.51 -6.10
CA PHE A 56 -9.56 -5.94 -5.40
C PHE A 56 -9.84 -4.53 -4.85
N ARG A 57 -10.78 -3.78 -5.44
CA ARG A 57 -11.10 -2.39 -5.06
C ARG A 57 -12.38 -2.23 -4.22
N ALA A 58 -12.99 -3.33 -3.79
CA ALA A 58 -14.27 -3.35 -3.09
C ALA A 58 -14.11 -3.15 -1.56
#